data_AF-A0A1E3H7Z2-F1
#
_entry.id   AF-A0A1E3H7Z2-F1
#
_cell.length_a   1.000
_cell.length_b   1.000
_cell.length_c   1.000
_cell.angle_alpha   90.00
_cell.angle_beta   90.00
_cell.angle_gamma   90.00
#
_symmetry.space_group_name_H-M   'P 1'
#
loop_
_entity.id
_entity.type
_entity.pdbx_description
1 polymer ?
#
loop_
_entity_poly.entity_id
_entity_poly.type
_entity_poly.pdbx_seq_one_letter_code
_entity_poly.pdbx_strand_id
1 'polypeptide(L)'
;MTTESAGGKGGGGTRVRTYDYSASFAVGLCDGPIARIGRVWANGALLDLTRVTMRVHAGSEDQMPDSLIEAMQGPERAPAYRGLAYVVFENLPLAEFGNALPQLTFEVMRPVGRLERMIRAVTLIPGATEFGYATSPVTRAPDDGVTERENVHTSVAPSDVVAALDELQALCPALESVAIVVAWFGDDLRCGACQIRPKVESDDKVTRGATWRVSGLTRTTAATTSTVDGRAAFGGTPSDASVIALIQEIRDRGLKVTFYPFVMMDIPAGNGLPDPYGAADGQPAIPGAGASPAIRHLAGPARPTVRPRSHRRWRPSPAPLCRRTSLPSARRCPTAVRNGPTGG
;
A
#
# COMPACT_ATOMS: atom_id res chain seq x y z
N MET A 1 17.97 -33.78 5.74
CA MET A 1 18.77 -34.67 6.63
C MET A 1 20.24 -34.32 6.50
N THR A 2 20.72 -33.43 7.35
CA THR A 2 22.14 -33.19 7.58
C THR A 2 22.56 -33.94 8.84
N THR A 3 23.62 -34.76 8.73
CA THR A 3 24.24 -35.38 9.91
C THR A 3 25.47 -34.56 10.25
N GLU A 4 25.44 -33.81 11.35
CA GLU A 4 26.65 -33.23 11.93
C GLU A 4 27.16 -34.13 13.06
N SER A 5 28.45 -34.45 13.02
CA SER A 5 29.14 -35.20 14.07
C SER A 5 30.08 -34.24 14.82
N ALA A 6 29.70 -33.83 16.04
CA ALA A 6 30.62 -33.15 16.94
C ALA A 6 31.45 -34.20 17.70
N GLY A 7 32.74 -34.29 17.39
CA GLY A 7 33.68 -35.22 18.01
C GLY A 7 34.43 -34.58 19.18
N GLY A 8 34.02 -34.88 20.42
CA GLY A 8 34.86 -34.68 21.61
C GLY A 8 35.57 -35.99 21.97
N LYS A 9 36.87 -35.94 22.25
CA LYS A 9 37.65 -37.10 22.73
C LYS A 9 37.06 -37.61 24.06
N GLY A 10 36.34 -38.73 24.04
CA GLY A 10 36.06 -39.52 25.25
C GLY A 10 34.62 -39.92 25.55
N GLY A 11 33.64 -39.68 24.67
CA GLY A 11 32.26 -40.13 24.91
C GLY A 11 31.55 -40.43 23.60
N GLY A 12 30.81 -41.55 23.53
CA GLY A 12 30.11 -42.00 22.32
C GLY A 12 29.37 -40.85 21.65
N GLY A 13 29.68 -40.59 20.37
CA GLY A 13 29.13 -39.47 19.63
C GLY A 13 27.61 -39.53 19.61
N THR A 14 26.96 -38.59 20.29
CA THR A 14 25.52 -38.40 20.18
C THR A 14 25.20 -37.97 18.76
N ARG A 15 24.65 -38.88 17.96
CA ARG A 15 24.17 -38.59 16.62
C ARG A 15 22.91 -37.74 16.72
N VAL A 16 23.06 -36.41 16.67
CA VAL A 16 21.92 -35.51 16.54
C VAL A 16 21.37 -35.67 15.13
N ARG A 17 20.18 -36.26 15.00
CA ARG A 17 19.44 -36.32 13.74
C ARG A 17 18.57 -35.08 13.65
N THR A 18 18.95 -34.14 12.80
CA THR A 18 18.08 -33.02 12.43
C THR A 18 17.17 -33.49 11.29
N TYR A 19 15.87 -33.52 11.56
CA TYR A 19 14.85 -33.81 10.54
C TYR A 19 14.28 -32.47 10.05
N ASP A 20 14.41 -32.25 8.75
CA ASP A 20 13.78 -31.11 8.08
C ASP A 20 12.40 -31.56 7.62
N TYR A 21 11.34 -31.01 8.23
CA TYR A 21 9.97 -31.28 7.84
C TYR A 21 9.47 -30.17 6.92
N SER A 22 8.81 -30.55 5.84
CA SER A 22 8.04 -29.64 5.01
C SER A 22 6.64 -30.19 4.79
N ALA A 23 5.68 -29.31 4.52
CA ALA A 23 4.32 -29.71 4.20
C ALA A 23 3.77 -28.94 3.00
N SER A 24 3.01 -29.67 2.19
CA SER A 24 2.20 -29.13 1.12
C SER A 24 0.73 -29.28 1.49
N PHE A 25 -0.01 -28.18 1.49
CA PHE A 25 -1.41 -28.18 1.95
C PHE A 25 -2.19 -27.02 1.33
N ALA A 26 -3.51 -27.17 1.31
CA ALA A 26 -4.44 -26.14 0.87
C ALA A 26 -5.27 -25.61 2.06
N VAL A 27 -5.53 -24.31 2.07
CA VAL A 27 -6.37 -23.64 3.08
C VAL A 27 -7.54 -22.95 2.38
N GLY A 28 -8.76 -23.41 2.65
CA GLY A 28 -9.98 -22.72 2.22
C GLY A 28 -10.22 -21.47 3.08
N LEU A 29 -10.45 -20.33 2.43
CA LEU A 29 -10.52 -19.03 3.10
C LEU A 29 -11.96 -18.54 3.26
N CYS A 30 -12.66 -18.37 2.15
CA CYS A 30 -14.04 -17.91 2.14
C CYS A 30 -14.75 -18.28 0.83
N ASP A 31 -16.07 -18.26 0.86
CA ASP A 31 -16.92 -18.49 -0.30
C ASP A 31 -16.95 -17.28 -1.23
N GLY A 32 -16.97 -17.54 -2.53
CA GLY A 32 -16.99 -16.62 -3.65
C GLY A 32 -15.67 -15.91 -3.95
N PRO A 33 -15.67 -15.06 -5.01
CA PRO A 33 -14.46 -14.44 -5.52
C PRO A 33 -13.92 -13.36 -4.58
N ILE A 34 -12.60 -13.33 -4.42
CA ILE A 34 -11.82 -12.29 -3.74
C ILE A 34 -11.00 -11.48 -4.75
N ALA A 35 -10.62 -10.25 -4.40
CA ALA A 35 -9.72 -9.45 -5.22
C ALA A 35 -8.26 -9.86 -5.02
N ARG A 36 -7.84 -10.06 -3.77
CA ARG A 36 -6.47 -10.46 -3.43
C ARG A 36 -6.35 -10.93 -1.98
N ILE A 37 -5.20 -11.53 -1.69
CA ILE A 37 -4.68 -11.75 -0.34
C ILE A 37 -3.61 -10.68 -0.06
N GLY A 38 -3.71 -10.05 1.10
CA GLY A 38 -2.72 -9.12 1.63
C GLY A 38 -1.68 -9.86 2.47
N ARG A 39 -1.50 -9.42 3.71
CA ARG A 39 -0.57 -10.04 4.66
C ARG A 39 -1.06 -11.40 5.16
N VAL A 40 -0.10 -12.26 5.49
CA VAL A 40 -0.34 -13.59 6.07
C VAL A 40 0.47 -13.68 7.35
N TRP A 41 -0.12 -14.25 8.39
CA TRP A 41 0.54 -14.50 9.66
C TRP A 41 0.55 -15.99 9.97
N ALA A 42 1.64 -16.48 10.54
CA ALA A 42 1.81 -17.84 11.04
C ALA A 42 2.12 -17.77 12.55
N ASN A 43 1.27 -18.40 13.37
CA ASN A 43 1.35 -18.34 14.84
C ASN A 43 1.43 -16.90 15.41
N GLY A 44 0.77 -15.95 14.74
CA GLY A 44 0.74 -14.53 15.12
C GLY A 44 1.91 -13.69 14.60
N ALA A 45 2.96 -14.29 14.05
CA ALA A 45 4.06 -13.58 13.41
C ALA A 45 3.80 -13.39 11.90
N LEU A 46 4.21 -12.25 11.35
CA LEU A 46 4.08 -11.97 9.92
C LEU A 46 4.93 -12.97 9.11
N LEU A 47 4.31 -13.65 8.14
CA LEU A 47 4.97 -14.60 7.26
C LEU A 47 5.58 -13.86 6.06
N ASP A 48 6.87 -14.08 5.81
CA ASP A 48 7.55 -13.58 4.62
C ASP A 48 7.16 -14.41 3.39
N LEU A 49 6.25 -13.85 2.59
CA LEU A 49 5.73 -14.51 1.39
C LEU A 49 6.78 -14.69 0.30
N THR A 50 7.92 -13.98 0.36
CA THR A 50 9.01 -14.14 -0.62
C THR A 50 9.81 -15.43 -0.42
N ARG A 51 9.70 -16.04 0.77
CA ARG A 51 10.42 -17.26 1.16
C ARG A 51 9.57 -18.53 1.07
N VAL A 52 8.32 -18.42 0.62
CA VAL A 52 7.38 -19.55 0.53
C VAL A 52 6.72 -19.60 -0.84
N THR A 53 6.44 -20.81 -1.31
CA THR A 53 5.66 -21.01 -2.53
C THR A 53 4.19 -21.05 -2.16
N MET A 54 3.49 -19.94 -2.37
CA MET A 54 2.05 -19.81 -2.14
C MET A 54 1.33 -19.49 -3.46
N ARG A 55 0.33 -20.29 -3.83
CA ARG A 55 -0.59 -20.00 -4.94
C ARG A 55 -1.94 -19.59 -4.42
N VAL A 56 -2.50 -18.53 -4.98
CA VAL A 56 -3.82 -18.00 -4.63
C VAL A 56 -4.81 -18.40 -5.72
N HIS A 57 -5.91 -19.03 -5.30
CA HIS A 57 -7.09 -19.28 -6.13
C HIS A 57 -8.20 -18.36 -5.66
N ALA A 58 -8.63 -17.46 -6.55
CA ALA A 58 -9.46 -16.32 -6.16
C ALA A 58 -10.91 -16.71 -5.84
N GLY A 59 -11.36 -17.92 -6.13
CA GLY A 59 -12.73 -18.39 -5.88
C GLY A 59 -13.72 -18.03 -6.97
N SER A 60 -13.26 -17.91 -8.22
CA SER A 60 -14.17 -17.74 -9.36
C SER A 60 -14.86 -19.06 -9.73
N GLU A 61 -15.95 -18.96 -10.49
CA GLU A 61 -16.68 -20.13 -10.99
C GLU A 61 -15.99 -20.83 -12.15
N ASP A 62 -15.06 -20.15 -12.82
CA ASP A 62 -14.29 -20.65 -13.95
C ASP A 62 -12.86 -21.10 -13.57
N GLN A 63 -12.47 -20.99 -12.29
CA GLN A 63 -11.15 -21.42 -11.86
C GLN A 63 -10.93 -22.93 -12.10
N MET A 64 -9.68 -23.27 -12.41
CA MET A 64 -9.23 -24.63 -12.68
C MET A 64 -8.56 -25.25 -11.44
N PRO A 65 -8.42 -26.58 -11.36
CA PRO A 65 -7.70 -27.23 -10.28
C PRO A 65 -6.27 -26.70 -10.10
N ASP A 66 -5.79 -26.66 -8.85
CA ASP A 66 -4.39 -26.35 -8.58
C ASP A 66 -3.48 -27.45 -9.13
N SER A 67 -2.35 -27.07 -9.73
CA SER A 67 -1.41 -28.01 -10.35
C SER A 67 -0.83 -29.03 -9.36
N LEU A 68 -0.60 -28.67 -8.10
CA LEU A 68 -0.08 -29.60 -7.09
C LEU A 68 -1.16 -30.59 -6.63
N ILE A 69 -2.40 -30.10 -6.47
CA ILE A 69 -3.54 -30.96 -6.16
C ILE A 69 -3.78 -31.93 -7.32
N GLU A 70 -3.70 -31.43 -8.56
CA GLU A 70 -3.83 -32.23 -9.78
C GLU A 70 -2.73 -33.28 -9.91
N ALA A 71 -1.47 -32.91 -9.70
CA ALA A 71 -0.35 -33.86 -9.74
C ALA A 71 -0.51 -34.99 -8.71
N MET A 72 -1.07 -34.68 -7.53
CA MET A 72 -1.26 -35.66 -6.45
C MET A 72 -2.49 -36.54 -6.64
N GLN A 73 -3.59 -36.01 -7.16
CA GLN A 73 -4.88 -36.71 -7.26
C GLN A 73 -5.17 -37.25 -8.67
N GLY A 74 -4.51 -36.72 -9.69
CA GLY A 74 -4.77 -36.97 -11.11
C GLY A 74 -5.83 -36.02 -11.70
N PRO A 75 -5.76 -35.72 -13.01
CA PRO A 75 -6.58 -34.70 -13.68
C PRO A 75 -8.08 -34.96 -13.61
N GLU A 76 -8.50 -36.22 -13.61
CA GLU A 76 -9.93 -36.58 -13.55
C GLU A 76 -10.55 -36.45 -12.15
N ARG A 77 -9.72 -36.38 -11.09
CA ARG A 77 -10.17 -36.40 -9.70
C ARG A 77 -9.87 -35.10 -8.95
N ALA A 78 -9.01 -34.26 -9.49
CA ALA A 78 -8.59 -33.02 -8.86
C ALA A 78 -9.76 -32.02 -8.79
N PRO A 79 -10.22 -31.64 -7.59
CA PRO A 79 -11.28 -30.65 -7.46
C PRO A 79 -10.76 -29.27 -7.85
N ALA A 80 -11.55 -28.55 -8.64
CA ALA A 80 -11.32 -27.13 -8.96
C ALA A 80 -11.75 -26.18 -7.84
N TYR A 81 -12.49 -26.68 -6.83
CA TYR A 81 -13.07 -25.89 -5.74
C TYR A 81 -13.72 -24.57 -6.21
N ARG A 82 -14.46 -24.60 -7.32
CA ARG A 82 -15.12 -23.42 -7.90
C ARG A 82 -16.02 -22.74 -6.88
N GLY A 83 -16.00 -21.42 -6.89
CA GLY A 83 -16.70 -20.62 -5.89
C GLY A 83 -16.03 -20.61 -4.51
N LEU A 84 -14.90 -21.29 -4.27
CA LEU A 84 -14.15 -21.19 -3.01
C LEU A 84 -12.82 -20.48 -3.25
N ALA A 85 -12.57 -19.38 -2.53
CA ALA A 85 -11.24 -18.79 -2.46
C ALA A 85 -10.36 -19.64 -1.54
N TYR A 86 -9.22 -20.09 -2.05
CA TYR A 86 -8.27 -20.91 -1.29
C TYR A 86 -6.83 -20.60 -1.66
N VAL A 87 -5.91 -20.97 -0.78
CA VAL A 87 -4.47 -20.87 -1.04
C VAL A 87 -3.83 -22.24 -0.93
N VAL A 88 -2.80 -22.47 -1.74
CA VAL A 88 -1.98 -23.69 -1.69
C VAL A 88 -0.56 -23.30 -1.32
N PHE A 89 -0.08 -23.87 -0.22
CA PHE A 89 1.33 -23.84 0.13
C PHE A 89 2.00 -25.09 -0.41
N GLU A 90 3.14 -24.91 -1.06
CA GLU A 90 3.96 -26.01 -1.56
C GLU A 90 5.28 -26.06 -0.79
N ASN A 91 5.55 -27.22 -0.19
CA ASN A 91 6.78 -27.52 0.54
C ASN A 91 7.14 -26.47 1.62
N LEU A 92 6.14 -25.97 2.37
CA LEU A 92 6.38 -25.02 3.46
C LEU A 92 7.29 -25.65 4.53
N PRO A 93 8.48 -25.09 4.80
CA PRO A 93 9.36 -25.59 5.86
C PRO A 93 8.71 -25.41 7.24
N LEU A 94 8.67 -26.47 8.04
CA LEU A 94 8.01 -26.48 9.35
C LEU A 94 8.97 -26.31 10.53
N ALA A 95 10.28 -26.28 10.28
CA ALA A 95 11.28 -26.12 11.33
C ALA A 95 11.04 -24.85 12.18
N GLU A 96 10.70 -23.74 11.53
CA GLU A 96 10.39 -22.45 12.17
C GLU A 96 9.07 -22.48 12.97
N PHE A 97 8.23 -23.50 12.77
CA PHE A 97 6.92 -23.66 13.41
C PHE A 97 6.88 -24.85 14.39
N GLY A 98 8.04 -25.30 14.89
CA GLY A 98 8.11 -26.42 15.82
C GLY A 98 7.75 -27.76 15.19
N ASN A 99 7.99 -27.92 13.88
CA ASN A 99 7.68 -29.10 13.08
C ASN A 99 6.18 -29.48 13.06
N ALA A 100 5.31 -28.50 13.25
CA ALA A 100 3.87 -28.62 13.15
C ALA A 100 3.31 -27.62 12.14
N LEU A 101 2.12 -27.90 11.60
CA LEU A 101 1.41 -26.93 10.77
C LEU A 101 1.07 -25.69 11.60
N PRO A 102 1.48 -24.48 11.20
CA PRO A 102 1.19 -23.27 11.96
C PRO A 102 -0.29 -22.90 11.89
N GLN A 103 -0.77 -22.18 12.90
CA GLN A 103 -2.04 -21.47 12.80
C GLN A 103 -1.86 -20.27 11.84
N LEU A 104 -2.57 -20.31 10.72
CA LEU A 104 -2.48 -19.27 9.70
C LEU A 104 -3.65 -18.29 9.79
N THR A 105 -3.34 -17.01 9.65
CA THR A 105 -4.31 -15.91 9.53
C THR A 105 -4.04 -15.13 8.26
N PHE A 106 -5.09 -14.75 7.53
CA PHE A 106 -4.98 -14.11 6.22
C PHE A 106 -5.74 -12.78 6.19
N GLU A 107 -5.13 -11.76 5.63
CA GLU A 107 -5.81 -10.54 5.21
C GLU A 107 -6.47 -10.78 3.85
N VAL A 108 -7.79 -10.91 3.83
CA VAL A 108 -8.57 -11.21 2.62
C VAL A 108 -9.27 -9.95 2.14
N MET A 109 -9.00 -9.53 0.92
CA MET A 109 -9.61 -8.34 0.32
C MET A 109 -10.68 -8.76 -0.68
N ARG A 110 -11.92 -8.42 -0.36
CA ARG A 110 -13.09 -8.72 -1.20
C ARG A 110 -13.95 -7.46 -1.38
N PRO A 111 -13.95 -6.84 -2.56
CA PRO A 111 -14.84 -5.73 -2.86
C PRO A 111 -16.31 -6.14 -2.68
N VAL A 112 -17.07 -5.33 -1.94
CA VAL A 112 -18.50 -5.54 -1.72
C VAL A 112 -19.30 -4.48 -2.47
N GLY A 113 -20.32 -4.89 -3.20
CA GLY A 113 -21.14 -3.96 -3.99
C GLY A 113 -20.55 -3.67 -5.37
N ARG A 114 -20.85 -2.50 -5.93
CA ARG A 114 -20.57 -2.14 -7.35
C ARG A 114 -19.53 -1.05 -7.53
N LEU A 115 -19.15 -0.34 -6.46
CA LEU A 115 -18.38 0.90 -6.56
C LEU A 115 -17.01 0.65 -7.17
N GLU A 116 -16.25 -0.30 -6.64
CA GLU A 116 -14.89 -0.60 -7.05
C GLU A 116 -14.83 -1.06 -8.52
N ARG A 117 -15.87 -1.77 -8.98
CA ARG A 117 -16.02 -2.16 -10.41
C ARG A 117 -16.41 -0.99 -11.32
N MET A 118 -16.80 0.15 -10.78
CA MET A 118 -17.16 1.36 -11.52
C MET A 118 -16.08 2.44 -11.48
N ILE A 119 -15.11 2.35 -10.56
CA ILE A 119 -14.00 3.29 -10.47
C ILE A 119 -13.11 3.15 -11.71
N ARG A 120 -13.04 4.23 -12.50
CA ARG A 120 -12.19 4.33 -13.69
C ARG A 120 -11.01 5.29 -13.52
N ALA A 121 -11.09 6.17 -12.54
CA ALA A 121 -10.06 7.16 -12.29
C ALA A 121 -9.93 7.44 -10.79
N VAL A 122 -8.71 7.66 -10.34
CA VAL A 122 -8.41 8.10 -8.97
C VAL A 122 -7.40 9.24 -8.97
N THR A 123 -7.34 9.98 -7.86
CA THR A 123 -6.32 10.98 -7.59
C THR A 123 -5.42 10.47 -6.48
N LEU A 124 -4.12 10.33 -6.76
CA LEU A 124 -3.12 9.85 -5.82
C LEU A 124 -2.64 10.98 -4.91
N ILE A 125 -2.85 10.79 -3.60
CA ILE A 125 -2.47 11.72 -2.54
C ILE A 125 -1.74 10.94 -1.42
N PRO A 126 -0.92 11.60 -0.57
CA PRO A 126 -0.57 13.02 -0.57
C PRO A 126 0.43 13.41 -1.67
N GLY A 127 0.36 14.66 -2.12
CA GLY A 127 1.25 15.20 -3.16
C GLY A 127 2.46 15.97 -2.65
N ALA A 128 2.57 16.16 -1.32
CA ALA A 128 3.70 16.80 -0.64
C ALA A 128 4.53 15.72 0.06
N THR A 129 5.25 14.93 -0.73
CA THR A 129 6.16 13.88 -0.24
C THR A 129 7.45 13.92 -1.04
N GLU A 130 8.58 14.24 -0.43
CA GLU A 130 9.87 14.38 -1.15
C GLU A 130 10.24 13.13 -1.98
N PHE A 131 9.92 11.94 -1.44
CA PHE A 131 10.24 10.63 -2.02
C PHE A 131 9.08 9.63 -2.04
N GLY A 132 7.85 10.04 -1.69
CA GLY A 132 6.72 9.11 -1.57
C GLY A 132 6.32 8.45 -2.90
N TYR A 133 6.72 9.05 -4.03
CA TYR A 133 6.50 8.50 -5.37
C TYR A 133 7.65 7.62 -5.88
N ALA A 134 8.74 7.49 -5.14
CA ALA A 134 9.82 6.60 -5.53
C ALA A 134 9.35 5.14 -5.45
N THR A 135 9.60 4.37 -6.51
CA THR A 135 9.23 2.94 -6.59
C THR A 135 10.22 2.03 -5.89
N SER A 136 11.42 2.55 -5.59
CA SER A 136 12.49 1.88 -4.85
C SER A 136 12.61 2.42 -3.42
N PRO A 137 13.15 1.64 -2.47
CA PRO A 137 13.37 2.08 -1.09
C PRO A 137 14.23 3.34 -0.99
N VAL A 138 13.75 4.31 -0.22
CA VAL A 138 14.49 5.49 0.22
C VAL A 138 14.50 5.52 1.75
N THR A 139 15.68 5.70 2.33
CA THR A 139 15.86 5.83 3.77
C THR A 139 16.58 7.14 4.10
N ARG A 140 16.39 7.62 5.32
CA ARG A 140 17.16 8.74 5.90
C ARG A 140 17.90 8.30 7.14
N ALA A 141 18.95 9.03 7.48
CA ALA A 141 19.70 8.86 8.71
C ALA A 141 19.66 10.17 9.51
N PRO A 142 18.68 10.34 10.43
CA PRO A 142 18.56 11.58 11.21
C PRO A 142 19.67 11.72 12.25
N ASP A 143 20.16 10.60 12.79
CA ASP A 143 21.21 10.52 13.81
C ASP A 143 22.17 9.36 13.52
N ASP A 144 23.35 9.39 14.15
CA ASP A 144 24.34 8.31 14.04
C ASP A 144 23.76 6.97 14.51
N GLY A 145 23.80 5.98 13.62
CA GLY A 145 23.26 4.64 13.87
C GLY A 145 21.73 4.54 13.74
N VAL A 146 21.02 5.63 13.46
CA VAL A 146 19.58 5.63 13.21
C VAL A 146 19.31 5.59 11.71
N THR A 147 18.41 4.72 11.27
CA THR A 147 17.93 4.67 9.89
C THR A 147 16.42 4.61 9.89
N GLU A 148 15.79 5.59 9.25
CA GLU A 148 14.35 5.69 9.08
C GLU A 148 13.97 5.51 7.61
N ARG A 149 12.74 5.06 7.36
CA ARG A 149 12.24 4.82 6.01
C ARG A 149 11.42 6.01 5.55
N GLU A 150 11.64 6.48 4.32
CA GLU A 150 10.87 7.60 3.75
C GLU A 150 9.63 7.10 2.98
N ASN A 151 9.70 5.92 2.36
CA ASN A 151 8.64 5.41 1.47
C ASN A 151 8.41 3.88 1.52
N VAL A 152 8.80 3.21 2.62
CA VAL A 152 8.64 1.75 2.78
C VAL A 152 8.10 1.39 4.18
N HIS A 153 6.82 1.62 4.39
CA HIS A 153 6.11 1.27 5.63
C HIS A 153 5.34 -0.05 5.50
N THR A 154 5.29 -0.62 4.30
CA THR A 154 4.76 -1.95 4.03
C THR A 154 5.85 -3.03 3.96
N SER A 155 5.44 -4.29 4.14
CA SER A 155 6.29 -5.48 3.98
C SER A 155 6.00 -6.26 2.70
N VAL A 156 5.02 -5.82 1.90
CA VAL A 156 4.47 -6.61 0.78
C VAL A 156 4.97 -6.16 -0.60
N ALA A 157 5.71 -5.06 -0.67
CA ALA A 157 6.27 -4.53 -1.90
C ALA A 157 7.56 -3.73 -1.63
N PRO A 158 8.35 -3.41 -2.68
CA PRO A 158 9.58 -2.62 -2.55
C PRO A 158 9.36 -1.18 -2.07
N SER A 159 8.17 -0.60 -2.28
CA SER A 159 7.79 0.73 -1.80
C SER A 159 6.29 0.82 -1.55
N ASP A 160 5.89 1.84 -0.78
CA ASP A 160 4.49 2.08 -0.42
C ASP A 160 3.63 2.35 -1.66
N VAL A 161 4.16 3.08 -2.64
CA VAL A 161 3.42 3.40 -3.87
C VAL A 161 3.19 2.18 -4.75
N VAL A 162 4.16 1.26 -4.83
CA VAL A 162 4.00 0.01 -5.57
C VAL A 162 2.94 -0.87 -4.91
N ALA A 163 3.00 -1.05 -3.58
CA ALA A 163 1.98 -1.79 -2.85
C ALA A 163 0.57 -1.17 -3.02
N ALA A 164 0.47 0.15 -2.95
CA ALA A 164 -0.79 0.86 -3.11
C ALA A 164 -1.38 0.68 -4.52
N LEU A 165 -0.55 0.71 -5.57
CA LEU A 165 -0.99 0.50 -6.95
C LEU A 165 -1.39 -0.95 -7.22
N ASP A 166 -0.66 -1.94 -6.69
CA ASP A 166 -1.04 -3.36 -6.77
C ASP A 166 -2.41 -3.61 -6.14
N GLU A 167 -2.62 -3.08 -4.95
CA GLU A 167 -3.89 -3.19 -4.24
C GLU A 167 -5.01 -2.48 -4.99
N LEU A 168 -4.75 -1.27 -5.47
CA LEU A 168 -5.73 -0.48 -6.22
C LEU A 168 -6.20 -1.21 -7.48
N GLN A 169 -5.30 -1.80 -8.27
CA GLN A 169 -5.67 -2.53 -9.49
C GLN A 169 -6.44 -3.83 -9.18
N ALA A 170 -6.07 -4.54 -8.11
CA ALA A 170 -6.81 -5.72 -7.68
C ALA A 170 -8.23 -5.38 -7.25
N LEU A 171 -8.41 -4.26 -6.53
CA LEU A 171 -9.72 -3.82 -6.05
C LEU A 171 -10.58 -3.22 -7.17
N CYS A 172 -9.98 -2.40 -8.04
CA CYS A 172 -10.66 -1.63 -9.07
C CYS A 172 -10.29 -2.13 -10.48
N PRO A 173 -10.87 -3.25 -10.95
CA PRO A 173 -10.48 -3.88 -12.23
C PRO A 173 -10.82 -3.04 -13.47
N ALA A 174 -11.68 -2.02 -13.32
CA ALA A 174 -12.05 -1.09 -14.39
C ALA A 174 -11.22 0.22 -14.36
N LEU A 175 -10.16 0.28 -13.55
CA LEU A 175 -9.31 1.47 -13.47
C LEU A 175 -8.62 1.73 -14.81
N GLU A 176 -8.73 2.96 -15.30
CA GLU A 176 -8.14 3.40 -16.57
C GLU A 176 -7.10 4.51 -16.39
N SER A 177 -7.18 5.29 -15.30
CA SER A 177 -6.32 6.46 -15.11
C SER A 177 -6.03 6.83 -13.66
N VAL A 178 -4.87 7.44 -13.44
CA VAL A 178 -4.43 7.98 -12.15
C VAL A 178 -3.96 9.42 -12.34
N ALA A 179 -4.53 10.35 -11.57
CA ALA A 179 -4.03 11.71 -11.47
C ALA A 179 -3.01 11.80 -10.32
N ILE A 180 -1.78 12.20 -10.61
CA ILE A 180 -0.70 12.33 -9.61
C ILE A 180 -0.63 13.77 -9.12
N VAL A 181 -0.79 14.00 -7.82
CA VAL A 181 -0.77 15.34 -7.23
C VAL A 181 0.67 15.72 -6.94
N VAL A 182 1.18 16.80 -7.54
CA VAL A 182 2.56 17.25 -7.32
C VAL A 182 2.54 18.61 -6.65
N ALA A 183 2.89 18.65 -5.37
CA ALA A 183 2.81 19.85 -4.56
C ALA A 183 3.96 20.83 -4.83
N TRP A 184 3.61 22.08 -5.10
CA TRP A 184 4.51 23.24 -5.16
C TRP A 184 4.03 24.30 -4.17
N PHE A 185 4.88 25.24 -3.79
CA PHE A 185 4.57 26.16 -2.71
C PHE A 185 4.52 27.60 -3.20
N GLY A 186 3.39 28.26 -2.96
CA GLY A 186 3.21 29.70 -3.10
C GLY A 186 3.42 30.39 -1.75
N ASP A 187 3.96 31.61 -1.76
CA ASP A 187 4.30 32.38 -0.56
C ASP A 187 3.50 33.68 -0.38
N ASP A 188 2.57 33.96 -1.29
CA ASP A 188 1.73 35.16 -1.25
C ASP A 188 0.35 34.91 -1.89
N LEU A 189 -0.73 35.40 -1.28
CA LEU A 189 -2.08 35.31 -1.87
C LEU A 189 -2.30 36.30 -3.02
N ARG A 190 -1.42 37.30 -3.19
CA ARG A 190 -1.48 38.27 -4.29
C ARG A 190 -0.87 37.64 -5.55
N CYS A 191 -1.70 37.28 -6.53
CA CYS A 191 -1.26 36.55 -7.73
C CYS A 191 -0.07 37.18 -8.48
N GLY A 192 0.05 38.51 -8.50
CA GLY A 192 1.16 39.22 -9.17
C GLY A 192 2.47 39.23 -8.38
N ALA A 193 2.44 38.89 -7.09
CA ALA A 193 3.61 38.86 -6.20
C ALA A 193 3.98 37.43 -5.73
N CYS A 194 3.03 36.49 -5.83
CA CYS A 194 3.22 35.09 -5.44
C CYS A 194 4.37 34.43 -6.21
N GLN A 195 5.34 33.90 -5.47
CA GLN A 195 6.39 33.07 -6.04
C GLN A 195 6.06 31.60 -5.80
N ILE A 196 5.95 30.84 -6.89
CA ILE A 196 5.72 29.40 -6.85
C ILE A 196 7.05 28.68 -6.99
N ARG A 197 7.43 27.88 -6.00
CA ARG A 197 8.71 27.19 -5.96
C ARG A 197 8.61 25.82 -5.28
N PRO A 198 9.49 24.86 -5.59
CA PRO A 198 9.59 23.65 -4.81
C PRO A 198 10.23 23.96 -3.45
N LYS A 199 9.84 23.19 -2.43
CA LYS A 199 10.42 23.30 -1.09
C LYS A 199 10.75 21.93 -0.51
N VAL A 200 11.66 21.91 0.46
CA VAL A 200 12.05 20.73 1.25
C VAL A 200 11.58 20.86 2.70
N GLU A 201 11.45 19.75 3.40
CA GLU A 201 11.09 19.73 4.83
C GLU A 201 12.22 20.27 5.71
N SER A 202 13.46 19.90 5.36
CA SER A 202 14.68 20.43 5.97
C SER A 202 15.80 20.47 4.92
N ASP A 203 16.79 21.34 5.13
CA ASP A 203 17.95 21.53 4.26
C ASP A 203 19.09 20.54 4.53
N ASP A 204 19.03 19.83 5.65
CA ASP A 204 20.06 18.93 6.16
C ASP A 204 19.72 17.42 6.06
N LYS A 205 18.52 17.06 5.58
CA LYS A 205 18.10 15.65 5.44
C LYS A 205 19.02 14.87 4.49
N VAL A 206 19.77 13.91 5.04
CA VAL A 206 20.61 12.98 4.29
C VAL A 206 19.85 11.70 3.98
N THR A 207 19.78 11.34 2.69
CA THR A 207 19.05 10.16 2.21
C THR A 207 19.95 9.14 1.52
N ARG A 208 19.54 7.86 1.57
CA ARG A 208 20.12 6.75 0.81
C ARG A 208 19.05 6.17 -0.11
N GLY A 209 19.45 5.73 -1.31
CA GLY A 209 18.55 5.22 -2.35
C GLY A 209 18.07 6.28 -3.34
N ALA A 210 17.99 7.55 -2.93
CA ALA A 210 17.68 8.68 -3.81
C ALA A 210 18.31 9.98 -3.29
N THR A 211 18.44 10.98 -4.17
CA THR A 211 18.84 12.35 -3.83
C THR A 211 17.75 13.30 -4.30
N TRP A 212 17.28 14.17 -3.41
CA TRP A 212 16.23 15.13 -3.76
C TRP A 212 16.74 16.18 -4.74
N ARG A 213 16.02 16.33 -5.86
CA ARG A 213 16.18 17.40 -6.84
C ARG A 213 14.85 17.72 -7.50
N VAL A 214 14.57 19.00 -7.71
CA VAL A 214 13.39 19.49 -8.44
C VAL A 214 13.77 20.70 -9.28
N SER A 215 13.51 20.66 -10.58
CA SER A 215 13.77 21.78 -11.50
C SER A 215 15.21 22.33 -11.41
N GLY A 216 16.19 21.44 -11.23
CA GLY A 216 17.61 21.79 -11.09
C GLY A 216 18.03 22.25 -9.69
N LEU A 217 17.10 22.50 -8.78
CA LEU A 217 17.40 22.83 -7.38
C LEU A 217 17.85 21.58 -6.62
N THR A 218 18.81 21.79 -5.72
CA THR A 218 19.26 20.82 -4.72
C THR A 218 18.62 21.13 -3.37
N ARG A 219 18.67 20.18 -2.44
CA ARG A 219 18.20 20.40 -1.06
C ARG A 219 18.77 21.68 -0.44
N THR A 220 20.08 21.92 -0.63
CA THR A 220 20.79 23.09 -0.10
C THR A 220 20.48 24.42 -0.79
N THR A 221 19.85 24.40 -1.96
CA THR A 221 19.51 25.61 -2.73
C THR A 221 18.00 25.87 -2.80
N ALA A 222 17.19 24.90 -2.39
CA ALA A 222 15.75 25.02 -2.25
C ALA A 222 15.39 25.69 -0.91
N ALA A 223 14.24 26.37 -0.88
CA ALA A 223 13.70 26.89 0.37
C ALA A 223 13.12 25.75 1.21
N THR A 224 13.19 25.88 2.53
CA THR A 224 12.47 24.99 3.46
C THR A 224 11.01 25.43 3.59
N THR A 225 10.12 24.48 3.89
CA THR A 225 8.73 24.79 4.25
C THR A 225 8.70 25.55 5.58
N SER A 226 7.67 26.38 5.80
CA SER A 226 7.52 27.06 7.10
C SER A 226 7.38 26.03 8.23
N THR A 227 7.60 26.48 9.47
CA THR A 227 7.52 25.61 10.65
C THR A 227 6.34 25.98 11.55
N VAL A 228 5.74 24.96 12.17
CA VAL A 228 4.75 25.09 13.26
C VAL A 228 5.23 24.20 14.40
N ASP A 229 5.34 24.78 15.60
CA ASP A 229 5.81 24.08 16.81
C ASP A 229 7.15 23.32 16.60
N GLY A 230 8.08 23.93 15.87
CA GLY A 230 9.41 23.38 15.58
C GLY A 230 9.43 22.24 14.55
N ARG A 231 8.30 21.95 13.89
CA ARG A 231 8.20 20.95 12.82
C ARG A 231 7.85 21.60 11.49
N ALA A 232 8.26 21.00 10.39
CA ALA A 232 7.83 21.41 9.05
C ALA A 232 6.29 21.41 8.97
N ALA A 233 5.71 22.53 8.53
CA ALA A 233 4.27 22.73 8.40
C ALA A 233 3.67 21.91 7.24
N PHE A 234 4.52 21.51 6.29
CA PHE A 234 4.20 20.71 5.12
C PHE A 234 5.31 19.70 4.84
N GLY A 235 4.94 18.59 4.19
CA GLY A 235 5.92 17.76 3.49
C GLY A 235 6.54 18.50 2.30
N GLY A 236 7.66 18.00 1.77
CA GLY A 236 8.35 18.66 0.65
C GLY A 236 7.74 18.35 -0.72
N THR A 237 8.18 19.10 -1.74
CA THR A 237 7.83 18.82 -3.15
C THR A 237 8.42 17.47 -3.56
N PRO A 238 7.66 16.58 -4.24
CA PRO A 238 8.20 15.33 -4.76
C PRO A 238 9.36 15.57 -5.71
N SER A 239 10.45 14.81 -5.53
CA SER A 239 11.62 14.90 -6.42
C SER A 239 11.26 14.53 -7.87
N ASP A 240 11.90 15.17 -8.84
CA ASP A 240 11.65 14.92 -10.27
C ASP A 240 11.81 13.44 -10.62
N ALA A 241 12.86 12.81 -10.09
CA ALA A 241 13.12 11.38 -10.29
C ALA A 241 11.99 10.49 -9.76
N SER A 242 11.43 10.81 -8.59
CA SER A 242 10.32 10.05 -8.00
C SER A 242 9.03 10.20 -8.82
N VAL A 243 8.74 11.40 -9.32
CA VAL A 243 7.58 11.65 -10.18
C VAL A 243 7.71 10.88 -11.50
N ILE A 244 8.88 10.89 -12.12
CA ILE A 244 9.15 10.15 -13.36
C ILE A 244 9.00 8.64 -13.13
N ALA A 245 9.58 8.10 -12.06
CA ALA A 245 9.49 6.69 -11.71
C ALA A 245 8.03 6.25 -11.54
N LEU A 246 7.22 7.05 -10.85
CA LEU A 246 5.79 6.78 -10.69
C LEU A 246 5.03 6.85 -12.02
N ILE A 247 5.31 7.82 -12.88
CA ILE A 247 4.68 7.91 -14.21
C ILE A 247 4.98 6.65 -15.03
N GLN A 248 6.23 6.16 -14.98
CA GLN A 248 6.64 4.93 -15.65
C GLN A 248 5.91 3.72 -15.07
N GLU A 249 5.90 3.55 -13.75
CA GLU A 249 5.20 2.47 -13.05
C GLU A 249 3.71 2.41 -13.41
N ILE A 250 3.01 3.55 -13.42
CA ILE A 250 1.59 3.60 -13.78
C ILE A 250 1.38 3.23 -15.27
N ARG A 251 2.29 3.65 -16.15
CA ARG A 251 2.21 3.33 -17.59
C ARG A 251 2.49 1.85 -17.86
N ASP A 252 3.46 1.25 -17.16
CA ASP A 252 3.81 -0.16 -17.30
C ASP A 252 2.66 -1.07 -16.85
N ARG A 253 1.82 -0.58 -15.93
CA ARG A 253 0.55 -1.19 -15.51
C ARG A 253 -0.60 -1.03 -16.53
N GLY A 254 -0.37 -0.34 -17.63
CA GLY A 254 -1.37 -0.06 -18.67
C GLY A 254 -2.34 1.08 -18.34
N LEU A 255 -2.06 1.90 -17.32
CA LEU A 255 -2.92 2.98 -16.88
C LEU A 255 -2.49 4.33 -17.48
N LYS A 256 -3.47 5.22 -17.70
CA LYS A 256 -3.22 6.60 -18.12
C LYS A 256 -2.79 7.44 -16.92
N VAL A 257 -1.87 8.38 -17.15
CA VAL A 257 -1.41 9.31 -16.10
C VAL A 257 -1.85 10.73 -16.42
N THR A 258 -2.37 11.44 -15.43
CA THR A 258 -2.59 12.88 -15.47
C THR A 258 -1.68 13.55 -14.45
N PHE A 259 -0.81 14.45 -14.92
CA PHE A 259 -0.02 15.30 -14.02
C PHE A 259 -0.92 16.38 -13.44
N TYR A 260 -1.10 16.39 -12.12
CA TYR A 260 -1.92 17.37 -11.39
C TYR A 260 -0.99 18.26 -10.55
N PRO A 261 -0.62 19.45 -11.03
CA PRO A 261 0.11 20.42 -10.21
C PRO A 261 -0.81 20.99 -9.12
N PHE A 262 -0.34 20.98 -7.87
CA PHE A 262 -1.10 21.50 -6.74
C PHE A 262 -0.29 22.55 -6.00
N VAL A 263 -0.78 23.79 -5.96
CA VAL A 263 -0.10 24.88 -5.25
C VAL A 263 -0.61 24.94 -3.82
N MET A 264 0.26 24.63 -2.87
CA MET A 264 0.04 24.80 -1.45
C MET A 264 0.50 26.20 -1.06
N MET A 265 -0.32 26.94 -0.33
CA MET A 265 0.11 28.23 0.22
C MET A 265 0.90 27.97 1.49
N ASP A 266 2.14 28.42 1.54
CA ASP A 266 3.04 28.31 2.68
C ASP A 266 3.38 29.72 3.18
N ILE A 267 2.44 30.27 3.94
CA ILE A 267 2.47 31.66 4.44
C ILE A 267 2.51 31.60 5.98
N PRO A 268 3.66 31.81 6.62
CA PRO A 268 3.76 31.72 8.08
C PRO A 268 3.02 32.85 8.79
N ALA A 269 2.77 32.66 10.08
CA ALA A 269 2.29 33.73 10.95
C ALA A 269 3.31 34.88 11.01
N GLY A 270 2.81 36.12 11.09
CA GLY A 270 3.66 37.30 11.14
C GLY A 270 4.42 37.59 9.83
N ASN A 271 3.91 37.11 8.69
CA ASN A 271 4.55 37.29 7.37
C ASN A 271 4.69 38.77 6.93
N GLY A 272 3.91 39.68 7.52
CA GLY A 272 4.00 41.12 7.25
C GLY A 272 3.60 41.54 5.83
N LEU A 273 2.99 40.64 5.06
CA LEU A 273 2.61 40.89 3.68
C LEU A 273 1.21 41.54 3.62
N PRO A 274 0.96 42.46 2.66
CA PRO A 274 -0.35 43.07 2.47
C PRO A 274 -1.45 42.07 2.13
N ASP A 275 -2.63 42.25 2.73
CA ASP A 275 -3.81 41.45 2.39
C ASP A 275 -4.34 41.80 0.99
N PRO A 276 -4.58 40.81 0.10
CA PRO A 276 -5.11 41.06 -1.24
C PRO A 276 -6.52 41.65 -1.26
N TYR A 277 -7.26 41.57 -0.15
CA TYR A 277 -8.64 42.07 -0.02
C TYR A 277 -8.73 43.31 0.88
N GLY A 278 -7.60 43.88 1.30
CA GLY A 278 -7.52 45.16 2.03
C GLY A 278 -7.66 45.06 3.55
N ALA A 279 -7.50 43.88 4.15
CA ALA A 279 -7.46 43.77 5.62
C ALA A 279 -6.24 44.52 6.20
N ALA A 280 -6.48 45.26 7.31
CA ALA A 280 -5.46 46.09 7.94
C ALA A 280 -4.35 45.27 8.63
N ASP A 281 -4.67 44.06 9.09
CA ASP A 281 -3.75 43.19 9.85
C ASP A 281 -2.77 42.41 8.96
N GLY A 282 -2.78 42.66 7.65
CA GLY A 282 -1.99 41.92 6.66
C GLY A 282 -2.66 40.61 6.23
N GLN A 283 -2.02 39.88 5.33
CA GLN A 283 -2.61 38.66 4.77
C GLN A 283 -2.59 37.49 5.77
N PRO A 284 -3.63 36.64 5.76
CA PRO A 284 -3.76 35.55 6.72
C PRO A 284 -2.63 34.52 6.56
N ALA A 285 -2.18 33.99 7.70
CA ALA A 285 -1.26 32.87 7.73
C ALA A 285 -1.96 31.58 7.27
N ILE A 286 -1.23 30.77 6.50
CA ILE A 286 -1.66 29.45 6.03
C ILE A 286 -0.49 28.45 6.18
N PRO A 287 -0.10 28.09 7.41
CA PRO A 287 0.70 26.88 7.65
C PRO A 287 -0.24 25.65 7.71
N GLY A 288 0.23 24.47 7.28
CA GLY A 288 -0.60 23.36 6.80
C GLY A 288 -1.67 22.72 7.69
N ALA A 289 -2.54 21.96 7.00
CA ALA A 289 -3.63 21.04 7.42
C ALA A 289 -4.75 21.59 8.34
N GLY A 290 -5.68 22.35 7.75
CA GLY A 290 -7.02 22.56 8.35
C GLY A 290 -7.73 23.86 7.99
N ALA A 291 -7.00 24.89 7.55
CA ALA A 291 -7.58 26.19 7.23
C ALA A 291 -7.49 26.51 5.73
N SER A 292 -8.50 26.10 4.97
CA SER A 292 -8.76 26.68 3.65
C SER A 292 -10.11 27.37 3.64
N PRO A 293 -10.19 28.68 3.91
CA PRO A 293 -11.28 29.51 3.41
C PRO A 293 -10.87 30.19 2.09
N ALA A 294 -10.22 29.50 1.15
CA ALA A 294 -9.77 30.16 -0.09
C ALA A 294 -9.57 29.21 -1.30
N ILE A 295 -10.56 28.39 -1.63
CA ILE A 295 -10.84 28.02 -3.03
C ILE A 295 -12.31 28.38 -3.30
N ARG A 296 -12.64 29.67 -3.21
CA ARG A 296 -13.97 30.17 -3.59
C ARG A 296 -13.95 31.09 -4.82
N HIS A 297 -12.77 31.53 -5.28
CA HIS A 297 -12.69 32.58 -6.30
C HIS A 297 -11.89 32.24 -7.57
N LEU A 298 -11.29 31.05 -7.70
CA LEU A 298 -10.59 30.65 -8.93
C LEU A 298 -11.37 29.67 -9.84
N ALA A 299 -12.56 29.23 -9.43
CA ALA A 299 -13.49 28.55 -10.31
C ALA A 299 -14.52 29.57 -10.86
N GLY A 300 -14.21 30.19 -11.99
CA GLY A 300 -15.24 30.79 -12.84
C GLY A 300 -16.30 29.73 -13.21
N PRO A 301 -17.56 30.12 -13.49
CA PRO A 301 -18.65 29.17 -13.65
C PRO A 301 -18.45 28.32 -14.90
N ALA A 302 -17.85 27.15 -14.75
CA ALA A 302 -18.04 26.07 -15.70
C ALA A 302 -19.52 25.68 -15.64
N ARG A 303 -20.31 26.16 -16.61
CA ARG A 303 -21.70 25.72 -16.80
C ARG A 303 -21.70 24.20 -16.96
N PRO A 304 -22.37 23.43 -16.08
CA PRO A 304 -22.64 22.03 -16.37
C PRO A 304 -23.79 21.97 -17.38
N THR A 305 -23.52 21.55 -18.61
CA THR A 305 -24.53 21.28 -19.65
C THR A 305 -25.29 19.96 -19.44
N VAL A 306 -25.49 19.54 -18.19
CA VAL A 306 -26.38 18.41 -17.87
C VAL A 306 -27.20 18.76 -16.64
N ARG A 307 -28.51 18.97 -16.83
CA ARG A 307 -29.48 19.16 -15.73
C ARG A 307 -29.57 17.88 -14.88
N PRO A 308 -29.33 17.93 -13.56
CA PRO A 308 -29.63 16.80 -12.70
C PRO A 308 -31.14 16.74 -12.45
N ARG A 309 -31.75 15.58 -12.74
CA ARG A 309 -33.09 15.26 -12.23
C ARG A 309 -33.03 15.20 -10.71
N SER A 310 -34.01 15.83 -10.08
CA SER A 310 -34.17 16.03 -8.64
C SER A 310 -33.84 14.81 -7.77
N HIS A 311 -32.82 14.92 -6.93
CA HIS A 311 -32.58 14.01 -5.81
C HIS A 311 -33.62 14.25 -4.71
N ARG A 312 -34.43 13.23 -4.39
CA ARG A 312 -35.10 13.17 -3.09
C ARG A 312 -34.03 13.03 -2.01
N ARG A 313 -34.04 13.97 -1.07
CA ARG A 313 -33.23 13.97 0.16
C ARG A 313 -33.61 12.73 0.98
N TRP A 314 -32.72 11.72 1.04
CA TRP A 314 -32.89 10.59 1.95
C TRP A 314 -32.36 11.00 3.32
N ARG A 315 -33.24 11.06 4.34
CA ARG A 315 -32.85 11.13 5.76
C ARG A 315 -32.73 9.69 6.28
N PRO A 316 -31.76 9.36 7.14
CA PRO A 316 -31.67 8.03 7.72
C PRO A 316 -32.77 7.86 8.77
N SER A 317 -33.52 6.76 8.66
CA SER A 317 -34.39 6.26 9.74
C SER A 317 -33.62 5.19 10.52
N PRO A 318 -33.74 5.13 11.86
CA PRO A 318 -33.00 4.17 12.67
C PRO A 318 -33.72 2.81 12.65
N ALA A 319 -32.98 1.73 12.44
CA ALA A 319 -33.48 0.35 12.56
C ALA A 319 -32.29 -0.60 12.88
N PRO A 320 -32.54 -1.81 13.41
CA PRO A 320 -32.43 -2.09 14.84
C PRO A 320 -31.35 -3.13 15.16
N LEU A 321 -31.16 -3.36 16.46
CA LEU A 321 -30.26 -4.34 17.07
C LEU A 321 -30.12 -5.66 16.31
N CYS A 322 -28.85 -6.00 16.07
CA CYS A 322 -28.35 -7.24 15.49
C CYS A 322 -28.83 -8.46 16.29
N ARG A 323 -29.73 -9.28 15.72
CA ARG A 323 -30.00 -10.64 16.22
C ARG A 323 -28.91 -11.58 15.71
N ARG A 324 -28.22 -12.25 16.64
CA ARG A 324 -27.39 -13.44 16.36
C ARG A 324 -28.25 -14.50 15.69
N THR A 325 -28.05 -14.74 14.40
CA THR A 325 -28.47 -15.98 13.73
C THR A 325 -27.29 -16.95 13.74
N SER A 326 -27.45 -18.05 14.46
CA SER A 326 -26.57 -19.22 14.43
C SER A 326 -26.54 -19.81 13.02
N LEU A 327 -25.35 -19.87 12.42
CA LEU A 327 -25.08 -20.62 11.19
C LEU A 327 -25.13 -22.13 11.47
N PRO A 328 -25.72 -22.96 10.58
CA PRO A 328 -25.65 -24.41 10.72
C PRO A 328 -24.23 -24.91 10.43
N SER A 329 -23.84 -25.95 11.17
CA SER A 329 -22.53 -26.57 11.22
C SER A 329 -21.81 -26.70 9.87
N ALA A 330 -20.59 -26.16 9.81
CA ALA A 330 -19.62 -26.47 8.76
C ALA A 330 -19.42 -27.99 8.67
N ARG A 331 -19.66 -28.56 7.48
CA ARG A 331 -19.20 -29.91 7.17
C ARG A 331 -17.67 -29.87 7.12
N ARG A 332 -17.02 -30.67 7.96
CA ARG A 332 -15.57 -30.86 7.94
C ARG A 332 -15.15 -31.36 6.56
N CYS A 333 -14.32 -30.59 5.85
CA CYS A 333 -13.49 -31.12 4.78
C CYS A 333 -12.47 -32.10 5.40
N PRO A 334 -12.19 -33.25 4.77
CA PRO A 334 -11.15 -34.15 5.25
C PRO A 334 -9.77 -33.52 4.99
N THR A 335 -9.03 -33.27 6.06
CA THR A 335 -7.61 -32.93 6.00
C THR A 335 -6.85 -34.14 5.47
N ALA A 336 -6.44 -34.12 4.20
CA ALA A 336 -5.52 -35.11 3.67
C ALA A 336 -4.09 -34.72 4.07
N VAL A 337 -3.68 -35.11 5.28
CA VAL A 337 -2.29 -34.99 5.75
C VAL A 337 -1.57 -36.28 5.40
N ARG A 338 -0.54 -36.21 4.56
CA ARG A 338 0.40 -37.31 4.38
C ARG A 338 1.81 -36.81 4.67
N ASN A 339 2.31 -37.13 5.87
CA ASN A 339 3.71 -37.00 6.21
C ASN A 339 4.47 -38.13 5.50
N GLY A 340 5.40 -37.78 4.62
CA GLY A 340 6.31 -38.72 3.97
C GLY A 340 7.74 -38.21 4.06
N PRO A 341 8.73 -39.04 4.46
CA PRO A 341 10.12 -38.66 4.41
C PRO A 341 10.59 -38.67 2.94
N THR A 342 11.20 -37.58 2.47
CA THR A 342 11.86 -37.55 1.17
C THR A 342 13.22 -38.25 1.27
N GLY A 343 13.31 -39.45 0.69
CA GLY A 343 14.57 -40.15 0.43
C GLY A 343 14.96 -39.99 -1.04
N GLY A 344 16.20 -39.54 -1.24
CA GLY A 344 16.93 -39.39 -2.50
C GLY A 344 18.31 -38.86 -2.18
#